data_AF-A0A1U8P9A9-F1
#
_entry.id   AF-A0A1U8P9A9-F1
#
_cell.length_a   1.000
_cell.length_b   1.000
_cell.length_c   1.000
_cell.angle_alpha   90.00
_cell.angle_beta   90.00
_cell.angle_gamma   90.00
#
_symmetry.space_group_name_H-M   'P 1'
#
loop_
_entity.id
_entity.type
_entity.pdbx_description
1 polymer ?
#
loop_
_entity_poly.entity_id
_entity_poly.type
_entity_poly.pdbx_seq_one_letter_code
_entity_poly.pdbx_strand_id
1 'polypeptide(L)' 'MRRGNVANLIVQQVLGILCLIMIWNLVAGPVGVDAINVPPCLGPCSAIPNCNQSCIDKGFPKGGVCIGFSFEDLACCCTQ' A
#
# COMPACT_ATOMS: atom_id res chain seq x y z
N MET A 1 -14.31 10.07 55.04
CA MET A 1 -13.60 10.70 53.91
C MET A 1 -12.84 9.64 53.10
N ARG A 2 -13.49 8.86 52.22
CA ARG A 2 -12.79 7.83 51.41
C ARG A 2 -13.39 7.57 50.02
N ARG A 3 -14.44 8.30 49.60
CA ARG A 3 -15.14 8.06 48.32
C ARG A 3 -14.70 9.02 47.20
N GLY A 4 -14.33 10.25 47.55
CA GLY A 4 -13.81 11.24 46.61
C GLY A 4 -12.40 10.94 46.07
N ASN A 5 -11.54 10.30 46.87
CA ASN A 5 -10.19 9.92 46.43
C ASN A 5 -10.20 8.81 45.39
N VAL A 6 -11.12 7.83 45.51
CA VAL A 6 -11.21 6.72 44.55
C VAL A 6 -11.80 7.18 43.22
N ALA A 7 -12.82 8.06 43.27
CA ALA A 7 -13.38 8.67 42.07
C ALA A 7 -12.34 9.52 41.33
N ASN A 8 -11.54 10.32 42.05
CA ASN A 8 -10.44 11.07 41.44
C ASN A 8 -9.35 10.15 40.85
N LEU A 9 -9.03 9.05 41.52
CA LEU A 9 -8.05 8.07 41.02
C LEU A 9 -8.52 7.44 39.70
N ILE A 10 -9.80 7.06 39.63
CA ILE A 10 -10.41 6.48 38.44
C ILE A 10 -10.43 7.50 37.30
N VAL A 11 -10.79 8.76 37.58
CA VAL A 11 -10.80 9.84 36.58
C VAL A 11 -9.37 10.12 36.06
N GLN A 12 -8.36 10.14 36.94
CA GLN A 12 -6.97 10.31 36.53
C GLN A 12 -6.45 9.15 35.67
N GLN A 13 -6.82 7.91 35.99
CA GLN A 13 -6.42 6.75 35.19
C GLN A 13 -7.08 6.74 33.81
N VAL A 14 -8.37 7.09 33.72
CA VAL A 14 -9.09 7.17 32.45
C VAL A 14 -8.50 8.26 31.55
N LEU A 15 -8.20 9.45 32.10
CA LEU A 15 -7.56 10.53 31.35
C LEU A 15 -6.17 10.13 30.83
N GLY A 16 -5.37 9.44 31.65
CA GLY A 16 -4.03 8.99 31.26
C GLY A 16 -4.05 8.00 30.10
N ILE A 17 -4.98 7.04 30.12
CA ILE A 17 -5.15 6.05 29.05
C ILE A 17 -5.58 6.72 27.74
N LEU A 18 -6.51 7.67 27.80
CA LEU A 18 -6.96 8.45 26.64
C LEU A 18 -5.81 9.22 25.97
N CYS A 19 -4.93 9.84 26.77
CA CYS A 19 -3.76 10.55 26.23
C CYS A 19 -2.78 9.58 25.54
N LEU A 20 -2.53 8.39 26.10
CA LEU A 20 -1.64 7.40 25.49
C LEU A 20 -2.17 6.89 24.14
N ILE A 21 -3.49 6.71 24.01
CA ILE A 21 -4.13 6.31 22.76
C ILE A 21 -3.96 7.41 21.69
N MET A 22 -4.13 8.69 22.03
CA MET A 22 -3.90 9.79 21.09
C MET A 22 -2.45 9.83 20.59
N ILE A 23 -1.48 9.63 21.47
CA ILE A 23 -0.05 9.65 21.11
C ILE A 23 0.29 8.49 20.16
N TRP A 24 -0.32 7.32 20.34
CA TRP A 24 -0.06 6.17 19.48
C TRP A 24 -0.56 6.36 18.04
N ASN A 25 -1.69 7.05 17.87
CA ASN A 25 -2.24 7.38 16.54
C ASN A 25 -1.44 8.46 15.80
N LEU A 26 -0.63 9.26 16.52
CA LEU A 26 0.27 10.25 15.91
C LEU A 26 1.59 9.64 15.40
N VAL A 27 2.05 8.53 15.99
CA VAL A 27 3.31 7.85 15.61
C VAL A 27 3.09 6.83 14.49
N ALA A 28 1.90 6.26 14.37
CA ALA A 28 1.51 5.43 13.24
C ALA A 28 1.17 6.33 12.04
N GLY A 29 2.20 6.95 11.44
CA GLY A 29 2.09 7.47 10.08
C GLY A 29 1.55 6.38 9.13
N PRO A 30 0.92 6.75 8.00
CA PRO A 30 0.45 5.76 7.05
C PRO A 30 1.62 4.84 6.72
N VAL A 31 1.46 3.54 7.01
CA VAL A 31 2.33 2.50 6.47
C VAL A 31 2.07 2.55 4.97
N GLY A 32 2.85 3.38 4.28
CA GLY A 32 2.94 3.31 2.84
C GLY A 32 3.40 1.90 2.56
N VAL A 33 2.48 1.09 2.04
CA VAL A 33 2.86 -0.10 1.29
C VAL A 33 3.82 0.41 0.24
N ASP A 34 5.12 0.26 0.51
CA ASP A 34 6.15 0.40 -0.50
C ASP A 34 5.68 -0.47 -1.64
N ALA A 35 5.28 0.19 -2.73
CA ALA A 35 4.87 -0.45 -3.94
C ALA A 35 6.00 -1.41 -4.29
N ILE A 36 5.76 -2.72 -4.08
CA ILE A 36 6.57 -3.76 -4.68
C ILE A 36 6.68 -3.32 -6.13
N ASN A 37 7.91 -3.04 -6.57
CA ASN A 37 8.23 -2.46 -7.88
C ASN A 37 7.99 -3.51 -8.98
N VAL A 38 6.79 -4.09 -8.97
CA VAL A 38 6.30 -4.98 -10.00
C VAL A 38 5.95 -4.06 -11.15
N PRO A 39 6.62 -4.22 -12.31
CA PRO A 39 6.27 -3.45 -13.48
C PRO A 39 4.77 -3.64 -13.75
N PRO A 40 4.00 -2.56 -13.96
CA PRO A 40 2.56 -2.68 -14.16
C PRO A 40 2.29 -3.52 -15.40
N CYS A 41 1.61 -4.65 -15.20
CA CYS A 41 1.26 -5.56 -16.28
C CYS A 41 -0.17 -5.32 -16.76
N LEU A 42 -0.35 -5.26 -18.08
CA LEU A 42 -1.63 -4.96 -18.72
C LEU A 42 -2.51 -6.19 -18.91
N GLY A 43 -1.93 -7.38 -18.90
CA GLY A 43 -2.61 -8.65 -19.14
C GLY A 43 -1.75 -9.63 -19.95
N PRO A 44 -2.35 -10.73 -20.45
CA PRO A 44 -1.64 -11.73 -21.25
C PRO A 44 -1.21 -11.18 -22.60
N CYS A 45 -0.01 -11.54 -23.06
CA CYS A 45 0.53 -11.08 -24.35
C CYS A 45 -0.26 -11.57 -25.56
N SER A 46 -0.96 -12.70 -25.45
CA SER A 46 -1.87 -13.18 -26.49
C SER A 46 -3.03 -12.21 -26.76
N ALA A 47 -3.45 -11.44 -25.76
CA ALA A 47 -4.48 -10.41 -25.89
C ALA A 47 -3.90 -9.04 -26.28
N ILE A 48 -2.58 -8.85 -26.16
CA ILE A 48 -1.88 -7.57 -26.35
C ILE A 48 -0.73 -7.76 -27.35
N PRO A 49 -1.04 -7.86 -28.66
CA PRO A 49 -0.06 -8.18 -29.69
C PRO A 49 1.05 -7.12 -29.83
N ASN A 50 0.77 -5.86 -29.43
CA ASN A 50 1.73 -4.77 -29.41
C ASN A 50 1.97 -4.28 -27.98
N CYS A 51 2.53 -5.14 -27.13
CA CYS A 51 2.82 -4.81 -25.73
C CYS A 51 3.63 -3.51 -25.58
N ASN A 52 4.67 -3.33 -26.39
CA ASN A 52 5.52 -2.13 -26.35
C ASN A 52 4.71 -0.84 -26.56
N GLN A 53 3.93 -0.77 -27.65
CA GLN A 53 3.12 0.41 -27.96
C GLN A 53 2.00 0.62 -26.94
N SER A 54 1.35 -0.46 -26.49
CA SER A 54 0.27 -0.40 -25.49
C SER A 54 0.74 0.19 -24.16
N CYS A 55 1.99 -0.06 -23.79
CA CYS A 55 2.63 0.55 -22.63
C CYS A 55 2.95 2.04 -22.87
N ILE A 56 3.47 2.40 -24.04
CA ILE A 56 3.70 3.81 -24.41
C ILE A 56 2.39 4.60 -24.35
N ASP A 57 1.30 4.07 -24.90
CA ASP A 57 -0.02 4.69 -24.93
C ASP A 57 -0.62 4.89 -23.52
N LYS A 58 -0.16 4.11 -22.54
CA LYS A 58 -0.53 4.23 -21.12
C LYS A 58 0.40 5.11 -20.29
N GLY A 59 1.40 5.73 -20.92
CA GLY A 59 2.32 6.66 -20.26
C GLY A 59 3.62 6.03 -19.76
N PHE A 60 3.97 4.83 -20.23
CA PHE A 60 5.25 4.19 -19.94
C PHE A 60 6.22 4.43 -21.11
N PRO A 61 7.11 5.44 -21.05
CA PRO A 61 7.88 5.89 -22.21
C PRO A 61 8.93 4.88 -22.69
N LYS A 62 9.37 3.96 -21.81
CA LYS A 62 10.25 2.86 -22.18
C LYS A 62 9.49 1.65 -22.74
N GLY A 63 8.18 1.76 -22.88
CA GLY A 63 7.31 0.72 -23.41
C GLY A 63 7.20 -0.48 -22.48
N GLY A 64 7.16 -1.68 -23.05
CA GLY A 64 6.91 -2.90 -22.30
C GLY A 64 7.27 -4.17 -23.06
N VAL A 65 7.40 -5.26 -22.31
CA VAL A 65 7.83 -6.56 -22.81
C VAL A 65 6.96 -7.68 -22.26
N CYS A 66 6.89 -8.77 -23.03
CA CYS A 66 6.24 -10.01 -22.61
C CYS A 66 7.16 -10.80 -21.69
N ILE A 67 6.77 -10.96 -20.42
CA ILE A 67 7.53 -11.70 -19.40
C ILE A 67 6.65 -12.77 -18.74
N GLY A 68 7.20 -13.94 -18.48
CA GLY A 68 6.48 -15.07 -17.90
C GLY A 68 7.42 -16.23 -17.60
N PHE A 69 6.93 -17.21 -16.83
CA PHE A 69 7.67 -18.44 -16.52
C PHE A 69 7.70 -19.43 -17.69
N SER A 70 6.66 -19.40 -18.53
CA SER A 70 6.49 -20.24 -19.71
C SER A 70 6.10 -19.37 -20.92
N PHE A 71 6.22 -19.92 -22.13
CA PHE A 71 5.77 -19.22 -23.34
C PHE A 71 4.24 -19.03 -23.39
N GLU A 72 3.48 -19.88 -22.68
CA GLU A 72 2.01 -19.81 -22.63
C GLU A 72 1.52 -18.77 -21.60
N ASP A 73 2.35 -18.45 -20.60
CA ASP A 73 2.01 -17.55 -19.48
C ASP A 73 2.70 -16.17 -19.59
N LEU A 74 3.00 -15.72 -20.80
CA LEU A 74 3.61 -14.41 -21.01
C LEU A 74 2.60 -13.28 -20.71
N ALA A 75 2.94 -12.43 -19.75
CA ALA A 75 2.23 -11.20 -19.44
C ALA A 75 2.95 -9.99 -20.04
N CYS A 76 2.19 -9.05 -20.58
CA CYS A 76 2.71 -7.76 -21.04
C CYS A 76 2.94 -6.84 -19.86
N CYS A 77 4.18 -6.52 -19.55
CA CYS A 77 4.56 -5.67 -18.42
C CYS A 77 5.32 -4.42 -18.87
N CYS A 78 4.88 -3.26 -18.37
CA CYS A 78 5.40 -1.97 -18.77
C CYS A 78 6.60 -1.55 -17.92
N THR A 79 7.56 -0.89 -18.57
CA THR A 79 8.76 -0.37 -17.93
C THR A 79 8.62 1.15 -17.78
N GLN A 80 8.86 1.67 -16.57
CA GLN A 80 8.98 3.11 -16.33
C GLN A 80 10.26 3.68 -16.92
#